data_AF-G0UTM1-F1
#
_entry.id   AF-G0UTM1-F1
#
_cell.length_a   1.000
_cell.length_b   1.000
_cell.length_c   1.000
_cell.angle_alpha   90.00
_cell.angle_beta   90.00
_cell.angle_gamma   90.00
#
_symmetry.space_group_name_H-M   'P 1'
#
loop_
_entity.id
_entity.type
_entity.pdbx_description
1 polymer ?
#
loop_
_entity_poly.entity_id
_entity_poly.type
_entity_poly.pdbx_seq_one_letter_code
_entity_poly.pdbx_strand_id
1 'polypeptide(L)'
;CILVNQQRSYICALVLTDESRARAFAKENNIKGEWPDILKDQSFHSCAAKSISAFATSIGRKPFELPRHVRVLADEWTVQNGLLTVSMKIRRNMVEERYGDLIEKLFKDQ
;
A
#
# COMPACT_ATOMS: atom_id res chain seq x y z
N CYS A 1 -7.01 1.35 -0.68
CA CYS A 1 -5.65 1.92 -0.54
C CYS A 1 -5.77 3.41 -0.25
N ILE A 2 -4.68 4.05 0.18
CA ILE A 2 -4.60 5.50 0.39
C ILE A 2 -3.21 6.00 0.01
N LEU A 3 -3.11 7.20 -0.57
CA LEU A 3 -1.84 7.90 -0.72
C LEU A 3 -1.47 8.60 0.59
N VAL A 4 -0.20 8.57 0.95
CA VAL A 4 0.29 9.08 2.24
C VAL A 4 1.30 10.20 2.07
N ASN A 5 1.28 11.14 3.02
CA ASN A 5 2.19 12.27 3.15
C ASN A 5 2.32 13.14 1.87
N GLN A 6 1.42 14.12 1.75
CA GLN A 6 1.32 15.00 0.57
C GLN A 6 2.48 16.01 0.43
N GLN A 7 3.30 16.18 1.46
CA GLN A 7 4.39 17.17 1.49
C GLN A 7 5.73 16.59 1.00
N ARG A 8 5.76 15.35 0.51
CA ARG A 8 6.96 14.67 0.02
C ARG A 8 7.13 14.85 -1.49
N SER A 9 8.37 14.70 -1.95
CA SER A 9 8.77 14.88 -3.36
C SER A 9 8.33 13.75 -4.29
N TYR A 10 7.76 12.66 -3.76
CA TYR A 10 7.21 11.54 -4.52
C TYR A 10 6.03 10.92 -3.77
N ILE A 11 5.20 10.18 -4.51
CA ILE A 11 3.99 9.55 -3.98
C ILE A 11 4.32 8.19 -3.36
N CYS A 12 3.75 7.91 -2.19
CA CYS A 12 3.71 6.58 -1.59
C CYS A 12 2.28 6.18 -1.22
N ALA A 13 2.02 4.89 -1.06
CA ALA A 13 0.68 4.40 -0.72
C ALA A 13 0.68 3.26 0.32
N LEU A 14 -0.38 3.23 1.14
CA LEU A 14 -0.76 2.04 1.90
C LEU A 14 -1.84 1.28 1.15
N VAL A 15 -1.66 -0.02 0.99
CA VAL A 15 -2.55 -0.91 0.25
C VAL A 15 -2.99 -2.03 1.18
N LEU A 16 -4.29 -2.31 1.22
CA LEU A 16 -4.82 -3.44 1.98
C LEU A 16 -5.05 -4.61 1.03
N THR A 17 -4.78 -5.82 1.49
CA THR A 17 -5.06 -7.06 0.77
C THR A 17 -5.63 -8.10 1.71
N ASP A 18 -6.25 -9.14 1.14
CA ASP A 18 -6.57 -10.37 1.85
C ASP A 18 -5.68 -11.52 1.35
N GLU A 19 -5.83 -12.67 1.98
CA GLU A 19 -5.10 -13.90 1.67
C GLU A 19 -5.27 -14.32 0.21
N SER A 20 -6.50 -14.28 -0.31
CA SER A 20 -6.80 -14.76 -1.66
C SER A 20 -6.05 -13.96 -2.72
N ARG A 21 -6.07 -12.62 -2.60
CA ARG A 21 -5.36 -11.71 -3.51
C ARG A 21 -3.85 -11.79 -3.32
N ALA A 22 -3.38 -11.88 -2.07
CA ALA A 22 -1.95 -11.95 -1.79
C ALA A 22 -1.32 -13.23 -2.35
N ARG A 23 -1.96 -14.39 -2.16
CA ARG A 23 -1.50 -15.68 -2.70
C ARG A 23 -1.50 -15.69 -4.23
N ALA A 24 -2.54 -15.17 -4.87
CA ALA A 24 -2.61 -15.06 -6.33
C ALA A 24 -1.49 -14.17 -6.87
N PHE A 25 -1.33 -12.97 -6.31
CA PHE A 25 -0.29 -12.02 -6.70
C PHE A 25 1.12 -12.60 -6.51
N ALA A 26 1.36 -13.27 -5.39
CA ALA A 26 2.63 -13.92 -5.10
C ALA A 26 2.98 -15.00 -6.13
N LYS A 27 2.01 -15.83 -6.50
CA LYS A 27 2.18 -16.89 -7.50
C LYS A 27 2.53 -16.31 -8.88
N GLU A 28 1.83 -15.26 -9.30
CA GLU A 28 2.09 -14.58 -10.57
C GLU A 28 3.49 -13.94 -10.63
N ASN A 29 3.98 -13.46 -9.49
CA ASN A 29 5.27 -12.76 -9.38
C ASN A 29 6.40 -13.66 -8.87
N ASN A 30 6.18 -14.97 -8.73
CA ASN A 30 7.14 -15.95 -8.22
C ASN A 30 7.72 -15.61 -6.83
N ILE A 31 6.93 -14.98 -5.96
CA ILE A 31 7.31 -14.65 -4.58
C ILE A 31 6.98 -15.84 -3.68
N LYS A 32 7.97 -16.30 -2.91
CA LYS A 32 7.80 -17.42 -1.97
C LYS A 32 7.38 -16.89 -0.60
N GLY A 33 6.39 -17.52 0.01
CA GLY A 33 5.94 -17.20 1.35
C GLY A 33 4.49 -17.65 1.57
N GLU A 34 4.09 -17.71 2.83
CA GLU A 34 2.72 -18.02 3.23
C GLU A 34 2.02 -16.78 3.77
N TRP A 35 0.70 -16.79 3.75
CA TRP A 35 -0.08 -15.73 4.37
C TRP A 35 -0.01 -15.81 5.90
N PRO A 36 0.06 -14.69 6.64
CA PRO A 36 0.29 -13.30 6.19
C PRO A 36 1.78 -12.94 6.08
N ASP A 37 2.69 -13.86 6.41
CA ASP A 37 4.13 -13.62 6.48
C ASP A 37 4.77 -13.16 5.17
N ILE A 38 4.19 -13.51 4.03
CA ILE A 38 4.62 -13.06 2.71
C ILE A 38 4.61 -11.53 2.57
N LEU A 39 3.75 -10.83 3.32
CA LEU A 39 3.72 -9.37 3.33
C LEU A 39 4.90 -8.74 4.10
N LYS A 40 5.72 -9.53 4.80
CA LYS A 40 6.96 -9.05 5.41
C LYS A 40 8.09 -8.93 4.40
N ASP A 41 7.98 -9.59 3.25
CA ASP A 41 9.00 -9.53 2.20
C ASP A 41 8.95 -8.20 1.44
N GLN A 42 10.08 -7.52 1.38
CA GLN A 42 10.25 -6.27 0.62
C GLN A 42 10.06 -6.47 -0.89
N SER A 43 10.32 -7.67 -1.41
CA SER A 43 10.09 -8.04 -2.80
C SER A 43 8.60 -7.92 -3.17
N PHE A 44 7.70 -8.31 -2.25
CA PHE A 44 6.26 -8.22 -2.43
C PHE A 44 5.80 -6.78 -2.63
N HIS A 45 6.25 -5.90 -1.75
CA HIS A 45 5.95 -4.46 -1.84
C HIS A 45 6.51 -3.83 -3.12
N SER A 46 7.72 -4.24 -3.52
CA SER A 46 8.36 -3.72 -4.73
C SER A 46 7.64 -4.17 -6.00
N CYS A 47 7.22 -5.44 -6.08
CA CYS A 47 6.41 -5.96 -7.17
C CYS A 47 5.03 -5.27 -7.21
N ALA A 48 4.41 -5.03 -6.05
CA ALA A 48 3.13 -4.31 -5.97
C ALA A 48 3.26 -2.86 -6.47
N ALA A 49 4.32 -2.13 -6.08
CA ALA A 49 4.58 -0.78 -6.58
C ALA A 49 4.74 -0.76 -8.11
N LYS A 50 5.49 -1.72 -8.66
CA LYS A 50 5.67 -1.88 -10.12
C LYS A 50 4.36 -2.19 -10.82
N SER A 51 3.55 -3.11 -10.29
CA SER A 51 2.25 -3.48 -10.84
C SER A 51 1.29 -2.28 -10.89
N ILE A 52 1.19 -1.53 -9.78
CA ILE A 52 0.36 -0.32 -9.71
C ILE A 52 0.86 0.75 -10.68
N SER A 53 2.18 0.95 -10.75
CA SER A 53 2.78 1.93 -11.66
C SER A 53 2.53 1.56 -13.13
N ALA A 54 2.70 0.28 -13.49
CA ALA A 54 2.44 -0.22 -14.84
C ALA A 54 0.97 -0.04 -15.24
N PHE A 55 0.04 -0.34 -14.33
CA PHE A 55 -1.39 -0.08 -14.55
C PHE A 55 -1.69 1.42 -14.71
N ALA A 56 -1.13 2.26 -13.83
CA ALA A 56 -1.33 3.71 -13.92
C ALA A 56 -0.77 4.28 -15.24
N THR A 57 0.39 3.80 -15.70
CA THR A 57 0.94 4.16 -17.02
C THR A 57 0.05 3.70 -18.16
N SER A 58 -0.53 2.49 -18.11
CA SER A 58 -1.40 1.98 -19.19
C SER A 58 -2.68 2.80 -19.35
N ILE A 59 -3.15 3.46 -18.29
CA ILE A 59 -4.29 4.39 -18.33
C ILE A 59 -3.88 5.86 -18.53
N GLY A 60 -2.63 6.12 -18.94
CA GLY A 60 -2.15 7.45 -19.32
C GLY A 60 -1.76 8.39 -18.18
N ARG A 61 -1.46 7.86 -16.99
CA ARG A 61 -0.98 8.69 -15.86
C ARG A 61 0.44 9.17 -16.07
N LYS A 62 0.73 10.38 -15.60
CA LYS A 62 2.06 11.00 -15.67
C LYS A 62 3.00 10.39 -14.63
N PRO A 63 4.32 10.44 -14.83
CA PRO A 63 5.29 9.85 -13.90
C PRO A 63 5.17 10.33 -12.45
N PHE A 64 4.81 11.60 -12.23
CA PHE A 64 4.63 12.16 -10.89
C PHE A 64 3.33 11.72 -10.19
N GLU A 65 2.40 11.07 -10.92
CA GLU A 65 1.19 10.46 -10.35
C GLU A 65 1.45 9.01 -9.89
N LEU A 66 2.61 8.43 -10.20
CA LEU A 66 2.92 7.03 -9.93
C LEU A 66 3.47 6.86 -8.50
N PRO A 67 2.94 5.91 -7.70
CA PRO A 67 3.48 5.62 -6.38
C PRO A 67 4.84 4.93 -6.50
N ARG A 68 5.87 5.57 -5.94
CA ARG A 68 7.25 5.07 -5.93
C ARG A 68 7.43 3.88 -5.00
N HIS A 69 6.85 3.98 -3.80
CA HIS A 69 6.87 2.91 -2.80
C HIS A 69 5.45 2.64 -2.30
N VAL A 70 5.15 1.37 -2.04
CA VAL A 70 3.88 0.97 -1.42
C VAL A 70 4.16 0.05 -0.25
N ARG A 71 3.35 0.13 0.79
CA ARG A 71 3.31 -0.88 1.86
C ARG A 71 1.98 -1.63 1.75
N VAL A 72 2.06 -2.93 1.56
CA VAL A 72 0.88 -3.81 1.52
C VAL A 72 0.65 -4.38 2.92
N LEU A 73 -0.58 -4.32 3.40
CA LEU A 73 -0.98 -4.69 4.75
C LEU A 73 -2.11 -5.72 4.70
N ALA A 74 -2.12 -6.61 5.70
CA ALA A 74 -3.23 -7.55 5.94
C ALA A 74 -4.34 -6.95 6.81
N ASP A 75 -4.15 -5.71 7.27
CA ASP A 75 -5.08 -5.02 8.16
C ASP A 75 -6.43 -4.75 7.48
N GLU A 76 -7.48 -4.67 8.31
CA GLU A 76 -8.79 -4.20 7.89
C GLU A 76 -9.08 -2.82 8.47
N TRP A 77 -9.56 -1.91 7.62
CA TRP A 77 -10.06 -0.62 8.07
C TRP A 77 -11.55 -0.71 8.29
N THR A 78 -11.98 -0.41 9.51
CA THR A 78 -13.38 -0.57 9.92
C THR A 78 -13.87 0.69 10.64
N VAL A 79 -15.18 0.79 10.82
CA VAL A 79 -15.77 1.87 11.62
C VAL A 79 -15.41 1.67 13.10
N GLN A 80 -15.43 0.40 13.56
CA GLN A 80 -15.17 0.00 14.94
C GLN A 80 -13.75 0.34 15.38
N ASN A 81 -12.75 0.16 14.51
CA ASN A 81 -11.37 0.52 14.80
C ASN A 81 -11.03 1.99 14.51
N GLY A 82 -12.04 2.78 14.15
CA GLY A 82 -11.96 4.23 13.99
C GLY A 82 -11.29 4.71 12.69
N LEU A 83 -10.91 3.81 11.79
CA LEU A 83 -10.23 4.16 10.54
C LEU A 83 -11.21 4.53 9.40
N LEU A 84 -12.46 4.12 9.51
CA LEU A 84 -13.53 4.55 8.63
C LEU A 84 -14.55 5.42 9.37
N THR A 85 -15.22 6.32 8.65
CA THR A 85 -16.45 6.96 9.10
C THR A 85 -17.61 5.95 9.03
N VAL A 86 -18.73 6.25 9.69
CA VAL A 86 -19.98 5.46 9.55
C VAL A 86 -20.43 5.35 8.08
N SER A 87 -20.11 6.36 7.26
CA SER A 87 -20.32 6.36 5.81
C SER A 87 -19.21 5.66 5.01
N MET A 88 -18.36 4.86 5.66
CA MET A 88 -17.27 4.08 5.07
C MET A 88 -16.19 4.90 4.35
N LYS A 89 -16.08 6.21 4.66
CA LYS A 89 -14.98 7.05 4.16
C LYS A 89 -13.74 6.87 5.03
N ILE A 90 -12.57 6.84 4.41
CA ILE A 90 -11.29 6.72 5.13
C ILE A 90 -11.02 7.99 5.95
N ARG A 91 -10.70 7.82 7.23
CA ARG A 91 -10.27 8.90 8.14
C ARG A 91 -8.76 9.05 8.05
N ARG A 92 -8.29 9.90 7.13
CA ARG A 92 -6.87 10.06 6.78
C ARG A 92 -5.98 10.32 8.00
N ASN A 93 -6.39 11.24 8.88
CA ASN A 93 -5.66 11.58 10.09
C ASN A 93 -5.45 10.36 11.01
N MET A 94 -6.47 9.51 11.18
CA MET A 94 -6.37 8.30 12.00
C MET A 94 -5.47 7.23 11.35
N VAL A 95 -5.49 7.14 10.02
CA VAL A 95 -4.59 6.24 9.27
C VAL A 95 -3.14 6.73 9.38
N GLU A 96 -2.90 8.03 9.23
CA GLU A 96 -1.57 8.62 9.39
C GLU A 96 -1.02 8.45 10.81
N GLU A 97 -1.86 8.61 11.83
CA GLU A 97 -1.50 8.34 13.22
C GLU A 97 -1.15 6.86 13.45
N ARG A 98 -2.02 5.94 13.02
CA ARG A 98 -1.81 4.50 13.24
C ARG A 98 -0.58 3.95 12.50
N TYR A 99 -0.33 4.42 11.29
CA TYR A 99 0.72 3.88 10.42
C TYR A 99 1.93 4.81 10.30
N GLY A 100 2.07 5.82 11.15
CA GLY A 100 3.11 6.85 11.07
C GLY A 100 4.51 6.27 10.84
N ASP A 101 4.92 5.29 11.65
CA ASP A 101 6.22 4.64 11.52
C ASP A 101 6.43 3.93 10.18
N LEU A 102 5.39 3.27 9.66
CA LEU A 102 5.45 2.61 8.35
C LEU A 102 5.49 3.63 7.22
N ILE A 103 4.70 4.71 7.33
CA ILE A 103 4.67 5.80 6.37
C ILE A 103 6.04 6.46 6.32
N GLU A 104 6.65 6.77 7.47
CA GLU A 104 7.99 7.32 7.52
C GLU A 104 9.02 6.42 6.84
N LYS A 105 8.96 5.11 7.08
CA LYS A 105 9.87 4.14 6.44
C LYS A 105 9.73 4.12 4.91
N LEU A 106 8.55 4.40 4.35
CA LEU A 106 8.38 4.52 2.89
C LEU A 106 9.14 5.72 2.30
N PHE A 107 9.51 6.70 3.13
CA PHE A 107 10.24 7.91 2.72
C PHE A 107 11.70 7.93 3.16
N LYS A 108 12.18 6.90 3.85
CA LYS A 108 13.55 6.81 4.40
C LYS A 108 14.57 6.23 3.43
N ASP A 109 14.17 5.91 2.20
CA ASP A 109 15.11 5.66 1.08
C ASP A 109 15.74 7.00 0.66
N GLN A 110 16.70 7.47 1.45
CA GLN A 110 17.69 8.49 1.09
C GLN A 110 19.06 7.85 0.92
#